data_AF-A0A8H7DF99-F1
#
_entry.id   AF-A0A8H7DF99-F1
#
_cell.length_a   1.000
_cell.length_b   1.000
_cell.length_c   1.000
_cell.angle_alpha   90.00
_cell.angle_beta   90.00
_cell.angle_gamma   90.00
#
_symmetry.space_group_name_H-M   'P 1'
#
loop_
_entity.id
_entity.type
_entity.pdbx_description
1 polymer ?
#
loop_
_entity_poly.entity_id
_entity_poly.type
_entity_poly.pdbx_seq_one_letter_code
_entity_poly.pdbx_strand_id
1 'polypeptide(L)'
;MRCFWAVVSLQTDLNLAFASPIGLRSSLLEASGTTIDTPWAMQNAEHVLPAGHSGGENSSGDVIRQFPVDETSGIISISNSHVQASVLLHRVLFLAAKWSSNLQPTELSSYMESYTWLDGRITHFSNGLPPIYPLADNGLVMAHVLVAAAAIRLHRPFSALDQVARMKCISASRTVLRVLRDTTISAASSISHANPVIGTICALACSILFDEIERTRLMWVEWAQTPDVNVLPAGEPESTLLLSLQEGMEIMGMRAPGNPLAEHQLTEVQQRYNSHYGSL
;
A
#
# COMPACT_ATOMS: atom_id res chain seq x y z
N MET A 1 14.93 -21.29 -1.37
CA MET A 1 13.78 -20.63 -2.02
C MET A 1 13.23 -19.40 -1.28
N ARG A 2 13.23 -19.33 0.05
CA ARG A 2 12.78 -18.13 0.79
C ARG A 2 13.62 -16.86 0.55
N CYS A 3 14.91 -17.01 0.25
CA CYS A 3 15.83 -15.88 0.08
C CYS A 3 15.44 -14.97 -1.09
N PHE A 4 14.97 -15.53 -2.22
CA PHE A 4 14.54 -14.73 -3.37
C PHE A 4 13.38 -13.80 -3.01
N TRP A 5 12.32 -14.36 -2.43
CA TRP A 5 11.13 -13.60 -2.03
C TRP A 5 11.40 -12.60 -0.89
N ALA A 6 12.34 -12.92 -0.01
CA ALA A 6 12.82 -11.97 1.00
C ALA A 6 13.55 -10.78 0.37
N VAL A 7 14.40 -11.01 -0.64
CA VAL A 7 15.09 -9.94 -1.39
C VAL A 7 14.09 -9.09 -2.16
N VAL A 8 13.10 -9.71 -2.82
CA VAL A 8 12.03 -8.98 -3.52
C VAL A 8 11.24 -8.10 -2.54
N SER A 9 10.86 -8.64 -1.39
CA SER A 9 10.13 -7.88 -0.36
C SER A 9 10.97 -6.72 0.15
N LEU A 10 12.24 -6.94 0.48
CA LEU A 10 13.16 -5.90 0.90
C LEU A 10 13.36 -4.83 -0.18
N GLN A 11 13.50 -5.22 -1.45
CA GLN A 11 13.65 -4.26 -2.55
C GLN A 11 12.39 -3.39 -2.72
N THR A 12 11.20 -3.98 -2.63
CA THR A 12 9.94 -3.24 -2.64
C THR A 12 9.87 -2.26 -1.48
N ASP A 13 10.20 -2.73 -0.29
CA ASP A 13 10.23 -1.96 0.94
C ASP A 13 11.15 -0.73 0.83
N LEU A 14 12.38 -0.93 0.32
CA LEU A 14 13.32 0.16 0.07
C LEU A 14 12.83 1.12 -1.02
N ASN A 15 12.27 0.59 -2.12
CA ASN A 15 11.71 1.43 -3.18
C ASN A 15 10.55 2.30 -2.68
N LEU A 16 9.73 1.77 -1.76
CA LEU A 16 8.66 2.52 -1.12
C LEU A 16 9.23 3.62 -0.21
N ALA A 17 10.26 3.29 0.59
CA ALA A 17 10.93 4.20 1.52
C ALA A 17 11.63 5.38 0.81
N PHE A 18 12.38 5.10 -0.25
CA PHE A 18 13.18 6.12 -0.92
C PHE A 18 12.43 6.90 -2.00
N ALA A 19 11.24 6.45 -2.39
CA ALA A 19 10.43 7.05 -3.46
C ALA A 19 11.23 7.35 -4.75
N SER A 20 12.33 6.64 -5.00
CA SER A 20 13.27 6.94 -6.07
C SER A 20 12.85 6.24 -7.37
N PRO A 21 12.57 6.98 -8.46
CA PRO A 21 12.22 6.39 -9.75
C PRO A 21 13.37 5.55 -10.35
N ILE A 22 14.62 5.80 -9.94
CA ILE A 22 15.81 5.13 -10.48
C ILE A 22 15.86 3.66 -10.01
N GLY A 23 15.50 3.40 -8.75
CA GLY A 23 15.48 2.03 -8.20
C GLY A 23 14.44 1.11 -8.84
N LEU A 24 13.38 1.69 -9.42
CA LEU A 24 12.31 0.96 -10.10
C LEU A 24 12.69 0.50 -11.52
N ARG A 25 13.62 1.18 -12.18
CA ARG A 25 14.06 0.85 -13.56
C ARG A 25 14.96 -0.39 -13.63
N SER A 26 15.52 -0.80 -12.50
CA SER A 26 16.38 -2.00 -12.37
C SER A 26 15.73 -3.06 -11.49
N SER A 27 14.39 -3.12 -11.47
CA SER A 27 13.70 -4.15 -10.71
C SER A 27 13.98 -5.54 -11.26
N LEU A 28 14.32 -6.46 -10.34
CA LEU A 28 14.51 -7.88 -10.65
C LEU A 28 13.26 -8.52 -11.27
N LEU A 29 12.07 -8.02 -10.94
CA LEU A 29 10.79 -8.55 -11.43
C LEU A 29 10.47 -8.09 -12.87
N GLU A 30 11.08 -7.00 -13.33
CA GLU A 30 10.77 -6.37 -14.63
C GLU A 30 11.93 -6.50 -15.62
N ALA A 31 12.98 -7.24 -15.27
CA ALA A 31 14.13 -7.47 -16.16
C ALA A 31 13.70 -8.29 -17.39
N SER A 32 13.71 -7.65 -18.56
CA SER A 32 13.40 -8.30 -19.83
C SER A 32 14.28 -9.55 -20.04
N GLY A 33 13.65 -10.72 -20.10
CA GLY A 33 14.34 -12.00 -20.34
C GLY A 33 14.61 -12.86 -19.10
N THR A 34 14.27 -12.40 -17.89
CA THR A 34 14.37 -13.26 -16.69
C THR A 34 13.09 -14.08 -16.52
N THR A 35 13.16 -15.37 -16.82
CA THR A 35 12.14 -16.35 -16.40
C THR A 35 12.38 -16.71 -14.93
N ILE A 36 11.58 -16.15 -14.02
CA ILE A 36 11.65 -16.49 -12.61
C ILE A 36 10.80 -17.74 -12.38
N ASP A 37 11.46 -18.90 -12.33
CA ASP A 37 10.83 -20.21 -12.09
C ASP A 37 10.82 -20.59 -10.60
N THR A 38 10.81 -19.59 -9.71
CA THR A 38 10.73 -19.87 -8.27
C THR A 38 9.26 -20.04 -7.89
N PRO A 39 8.84 -21.21 -7.38
CA PRO A 39 7.50 -21.38 -6.85
C PRO A 39 7.27 -20.36 -5.73
N TRP A 40 5.99 -20.06 -5.45
CA TRP A 40 5.61 -19.28 -4.27
C TRP A 40 6.28 -19.85 -3.03
N ALA A 41 6.51 -19.01 -2.03
CA ALA A 41 7.18 -19.40 -0.78
C ALA A 41 6.34 -20.39 0.06
N MET A 42 5.91 -21.53 -0.47
CA MET A 42 5.11 -22.52 0.27
C MET A 42 5.87 -23.02 1.50
N GLN A 43 5.15 -23.29 2.59
CA GLN A 43 5.74 -23.93 3.75
C GLN A 43 6.11 -25.37 3.41
N ASN A 44 7.29 -25.78 3.85
CA ASN A 44 7.93 -27.05 3.54
C ASN A 44 7.09 -28.31 3.87
N ALA A 45 5.94 -28.15 4.56
CA ALA A 45 5.01 -29.23 4.91
C ALA A 45 4.03 -29.63 3.79
N GLU A 46 3.87 -28.82 2.74
CA GLU A 46 2.99 -29.12 1.60
C GLU A 46 3.70 -29.84 0.43
N HIS A 47 4.96 -30.27 0.63
CA HIS A 47 5.75 -31.01 -0.36
C HIS A 47 5.34 -32.49 -0.53
N VAL A 48 4.08 -32.85 -0.28
CA VAL A 48 3.57 -34.15 -0.74
C VAL A 48 2.90 -33.93 -2.10
N LEU A 49 3.73 -33.73 -3.12
CA LEU A 49 3.27 -33.87 -4.50
C LEU A 49 2.85 -35.34 -4.70
N PRO A 50 1.60 -35.64 -5.09
CA PRO A 50 1.25 -36.97 -5.56
C PRO A 50 2.06 -37.21 -6.84
N ALA A 51 2.92 -38.23 -6.82
CA ALA A 51 3.64 -38.69 -7.99
C ALA A 51 2.61 -39.04 -9.09
N GLY A 52 2.44 -38.18 -10.11
CA GLY A 52 1.51 -38.48 -11.20
C GLY A 52 1.14 -37.36 -12.17
N HIS A 53 1.38 -36.08 -11.87
CA HIS A 53 1.01 -35.00 -12.79
C HIS A 53 2.17 -34.65 -13.72
N SER A 54 2.32 -35.46 -14.77
CA SER A 54 3.18 -35.22 -15.91
C SER A 54 2.69 -34.02 -16.74
N GLY A 55 3.59 -33.08 -17.00
CA GLY A 55 3.73 -32.35 -18.27
C GLY A 55 2.50 -31.71 -18.88
N GLY A 56 2.10 -30.54 -18.37
CA GLY A 56 1.46 -29.50 -19.18
C GLY A 56 2.46 -28.38 -19.40
N GLU A 57 2.78 -28.07 -20.66
CA GLU A 57 3.64 -26.97 -21.09
C GLU A 57 2.98 -25.61 -20.78
N ASN A 58 2.93 -25.24 -19.50
CA ASN A 58 2.58 -23.89 -19.08
C ASN A 58 3.84 -23.03 -19.20
N SER A 59 3.87 -22.18 -20.22
CA SER A 59 5.00 -21.30 -20.55
C SER A 59 5.48 -20.50 -19.32
N SER A 60 6.76 -20.66 -18.95
CA SER A 60 7.46 -20.15 -17.75
C SER A 60 7.44 -18.64 -17.48
N GLY A 61 6.70 -17.84 -18.25
CA GLY A 61 6.48 -16.41 -17.99
C GLY A 61 5.21 -16.10 -17.18
N ASP A 62 4.38 -17.11 -16.94
CA ASP A 62 3.01 -16.92 -16.46
C ASP A 62 2.86 -16.87 -14.94
N VAL A 63 3.77 -17.40 -14.11
CA VAL A 63 3.56 -17.44 -12.65
C VAL A 63 3.49 -16.05 -12.02
N ILE A 64 4.32 -15.11 -12.50
CA ILE A 64 4.31 -13.73 -12.03
C ILE A 64 3.16 -12.95 -12.69
N ARG A 65 2.82 -13.21 -13.96
CA ARG A 65 1.70 -12.53 -14.67
C ARG A 65 0.32 -13.00 -14.19
N GLN A 66 0.18 -14.28 -13.85
CA GLN A 66 -1.02 -14.94 -13.36
C GLN A 66 -1.13 -14.91 -11.82
N PHE A 67 -0.44 -13.97 -11.17
CA PHE A 67 -0.50 -13.71 -9.74
C PHE A 67 -1.93 -13.82 -9.16
N PRO A 68 -2.15 -14.71 -8.18
CA PRO A 68 -2.90 -15.93 -8.40
C PRO A 68 -4.30 -15.65 -9.00
N VAL A 69 -4.54 -16.16 -10.20
CA VAL A 69 -5.88 -16.51 -10.72
C VAL A 69 -6.33 -17.85 -10.16
N ASP A 70 -5.51 -18.53 -9.35
CA ASP A 70 -5.87 -19.82 -8.75
C ASP A 70 -6.91 -19.62 -7.64
N GLU A 71 -8.16 -19.57 -8.07
CA GLU A 71 -9.40 -19.73 -7.30
C GLU A 71 -9.51 -21.12 -6.64
N THR A 72 -8.52 -22.00 -6.82
CA THR A 72 -8.65 -23.44 -6.60
C THR A 72 -8.23 -23.93 -5.22
N SER A 73 -7.62 -23.08 -4.38
CA SER A 73 -7.33 -23.45 -2.98
C SER A 73 -7.58 -22.25 -2.06
N GLY A 74 -8.82 -22.16 -1.56
CA GLY A 74 -9.38 -21.05 -0.77
C GLY A 74 -8.74 -20.78 0.60
N ILE A 75 -7.44 -21.03 0.77
CA ILE A 75 -6.68 -20.70 1.97
C ILE A 75 -5.41 -19.96 1.52
N ILE A 76 -5.46 -18.63 1.52
CA ILE A 76 -4.24 -17.81 1.42
C ILE A 76 -3.37 -18.21 2.61
N SER A 77 -2.25 -18.87 2.33
CA SER A 77 -1.26 -19.20 3.35
C SER A 77 -0.78 -17.90 4.00
N ILE A 78 -1.04 -17.74 5.30
CA ILE A 78 -0.73 -16.52 6.07
C ILE A 78 0.73 -16.13 5.89
N SER A 79 1.64 -17.12 5.86
CA SER A 79 3.07 -16.89 5.70
C SER A 79 3.46 -16.25 4.36
N ASN A 80 2.60 -16.33 3.34
CA ASN A 80 2.89 -15.84 1.98
C ASN A 80 2.16 -14.54 1.65
N SER A 81 1.16 -14.17 2.45
CA SER A 81 0.37 -12.96 2.27
C SER A 81 1.25 -11.71 2.19
N HIS A 82 2.28 -11.61 3.04
CA HIS A 82 3.20 -10.46 3.02
C HIS A 82 4.00 -10.37 1.71
N VAL A 83 4.58 -11.49 1.24
CA VAL A 83 5.33 -11.52 -0.04
C VAL A 83 4.41 -11.13 -1.18
N GLN A 84 3.17 -11.62 -1.15
CA GLN A 84 2.21 -11.32 -2.18
C GLN A 84 1.85 -9.83 -2.20
N ALA A 85 1.57 -9.25 -1.03
CA ALA A 85 1.33 -7.82 -0.91
C ALA A 85 2.55 -6.99 -1.37
N SER A 86 3.77 -7.42 -1.07
CA SER A 86 5.01 -6.78 -1.54
C SER A 86 5.15 -6.79 -3.06
N VAL A 87 4.84 -7.91 -3.73
CA VAL A 87 4.89 -7.97 -5.20
C VAL A 87 3.80 -7.10 -5.83
N LEU A 88 2.60 -7.06 -5.22
CA LEU A 88 1.52 -6.21 -5.70
C LEU A 88 1.88 -4.73 -5.56
N LEU A 89 2.39 -4.33 -4.40
CA LEU A 89 2.89 -2.98 -4.17
C LEU A 89 4.01 -2.63 -5.15
N HIS A 90 4.94 -3.55 -5.39
CA HIS A 90 6.02 -3.35 -6.36
C HIS A 90 5.49 -2.94 -7.73
N ARG A 91 4.51 -3.69 -8.25
CA ARG A 91 3.89 -3.42 -9.55
C ARG A 91 3.18 -2.08 -9.60
N VAL A 92 2.48 -1.73 -8.52
CA VAL A 92 1.87 -0.41 -8.39
C VAL A 92 2.92 0.68 -8.41
N LEU A 93 4.01 0.54 -7.66
CA LEU A 93 5.09 1.53 -7.66
C LEU A 93 5.70 1.68 -9.06
N PHE A 94 5.91 0.57 -9.77
CA PHE A 94 6.39 0.58 -11.14
C PHE A 94 5.42 1.26 -12.11
N LEU A 95 4.11 0.97 -12.02
CA LEU A 95 3.10 1.65 -12.82
C LEU A 95 3.02 3.14 -12.48
N ALA A 96 3.00 3.50 -11.19
CA ALA A 96 2.96 4.88 -10.72
C ALA A 96 4.15 5.69 -11.24
N ALA A 97 5.34 5.09 -11.34
CA ALA A 97 6.52 5.75 -11.90
C ALA A 97 6.44 6.02 -13.41
N LYS A 98 5.52 5.36 -14.13
CA LYS A 98 5.24 5.62 -15.56
C LYS A 98 4.21 6.74 -15.77
N TRP A 99 3.49 7.14 -14.72
CA TRP A 99 2.49 8.19 -14.84
C TRP A 99 3.12 9.54 -15.18
N SER A 100 2.53 10.23 -16.15
CA SER A 100 2.85 11.61 -16.52
C SER A 100 1.57 12.30 -16.97
N SER A 101 1.43 13.60 -16.71
CA SER A 101 0.28 14.37 -17.19
C SER A 101 0.22 14.49 -18.72
N ASN A 102 1.35 14.21 -19.40
CA ASN A 102 1.53 14.41 -20.84
C ASN A 102 1.74 13.08 -21.60
N LEU A 103 1.12 11.99 -21.14
CA LEU A 103 1.18 10.70 -21.83
C LEU A 103 0.53 10.77 -23.21
N GLN A 104 1.11 10.09 -24.20
CA GLN A 104 0.48 9.96 -25.51
C GLN A 104 -0.81 9.12 -25.39
N PRO A 105 -1.82 9.31 -26.27
CA PRO A 105 -3.09 8.59 -26.19
C PRO A 105 -2.94 7.05 -26.15
N THR A 106 -1.95 6.51 -26.86
CA THR A 106 -1.65 5.07 -26.88
C THR A 106 -1.06 4.60 -25.55
N GLU A 107 -0.14 5.36 -24.96
CA GLU A 107 0.47 5.08 -23.66
C GLU A 107 -0.54 5.21 -22.53
N LEU A 108 -1.42 6.20 -22.61
CA LEU A 108 -2.51 6.40 -21.65
C LEU A 108 -3.47 5.21 -21.66
N SER A 109 -3.86 4.70 -22.83
CA SER A 109 -4.71 3.51 -22.93
C SER A 109 -4.07 2.29 -22.24
N SER A 110 -2.80 2.01 -22.52
CA SER A 110 -2.06 0.91 -21.89
C SER A 110 -1.87 1.11 -20.38
N TYR A 111 -1.66 2.35 -19.94
CA TYR A 111 -1.62 2.71 -18.53
C TYR A 111 -2.95 2.40 -17.84
N MET A 112 -4.08 2.83 -18.43
CA MET A 112 -5.41 2.65 -17.84
C MET A 112 -5.85 1.18 -17.79
N GLU A 113 -5.45 0.38 -18.78
CA GLU A 113 -5.63 -1.08 -18.74
C GLU A 113 -4.88 -1.69 -17.55
N SER A 114 -3.59 -1.35 -17.41
CA SER A 114 -2.75 -1.81 -16.30
C SER A 114 -3.28 -1.35 -14.93
N TYR A 115 -3.78 -0.11 -14.86
CA TYR A 115 -4.39 0.47 -13.68
C TYR A 115 -5.64 -0.31 -13.24
N THR A 116 -6.57 -0.54 -14.17
CA THR A 116 -7.83 -1.25 -13.89
C THR A 116 -7.56 -2.69 -13.46
N TRP A 117 -6.60 -3.34 -14.12
CA TRP A 117 -6.16 -4.67 -13.76
C TRP A 117 -5.56 -4.72 -12.33
N LEU A 118 -4.67 -3.79 -11.98
CA LEU A 118 -4.09 -3.71 -10.64
C LEU A 118 -5.12 -3.36 -9.57
N ASP A 119 -6.06 -2.46 -9.84
CA ASP A 119 -7.14 -2.08 -8.91
C ASP A 119 -8.03 -3.29 -8.57
N GLY A 120 -8.41 -4.08 -9.58
CA GLY A 120 -9.14 -5.33 -9.38
C GLY A 120 -8.35 -6.33 -8.53
N ARG A 121 -7.04 -6.44 -8.74
CA ARG A 121 -6.16 -7.32 -7.95
C ARG A 121 -5.99 -6.88 -6.51
N ILE A 122 -5.81 -5.59 -6.26
CA ILE A 122 -5.74 -5.01 -4.91
C ILE A 122 -7.04 -5.27 -4.17
N THR A 123 -8.17 -5.02 -4.81
CA THR A 123 -9.50 -5.22 -4.21
C THR A 123 -9.72 -6.71 -3.88
N HIS A 124 -9.45 -7.59 -4.84
CA HIS A 124 -9.59 -9.04 -4.64
C HIS A 124 -8.67 -9.55 -3.51
N PHE A 125 -7.39 -9.17 -3.54
CA PHE A 125 -6.42 -9.59 -2.53
C PHE A 125 -6.80 -9.06 -1.14
N SER A 126 -7.16 -7.78 -1.02
CA SER A 126 -7.59 -7.17 0.23
C SER A 126 -8.83 -7.87 0.83
N ASN A 127 -9.79 -8.28 -0.01
CA ASN A 127 -10.99 -8.98 0.45
C ASN A 127 -10.70 -10.44 0.83
N GLY A 128 -9.65 -11.05 0.27
CA GLY A 128 -9.22 -12.41 0.61
C GLY A 128 -8.37 -12.50 1.87
N LEU A 129 -7.81 -11.38 2.37
CA LEU A 129 -6.95 -11.40 3.55
C LEU A 129 -7.73 -11.80 4.81
N PRO A 130 -7.22 -12.75 5.63
CA PRO A 130 -7.79 -13.06 6.92
C PRO A 130 -7.85 -11.84 7.86
N PRO A 131 -8.81 -11.80 8.79
CA PRO A 131 -8.83 -10.77 9.82
C PRO A 131 -7.57 -10.88 10.70
N ILE A 132 -7.01 -9.72 11.08
CA ILE A 132 -5.79 -9.66 11.91
C ILE A 132 -6.02 -10.29 13.28
N TYR A 133 -7.22 -10.13 13.82
CA TYR A 133 -7.63 -10.79 15.06
C TYR A 133 -8.36 -12.09 14.77
N PRO A 134 -8.00 -13.20 15.44
CA PRO A 134 -7.09 -13.33 16.59
C PRO A 134 -5.63 -13.67 16.24
N LEU A 135 -5.26 -13.66 14.95
CA LEU A 135 -4.03 -14.30 14.44
C LEU A 135 -2.74 -13.49 14.61
N ALA A 136 -2.80 -12.18 14.93
CA ALA A 136 -1.71 -11.26 15.29
C ALA A 136 -0.31 -11.54 14.68
N ASP A 137 -0.27 -12.05 13.45
CA ASP A 137 0.96 -12.46 12.77
C ASP A 137 1.56 -11.25 12.06
N ASN A 138 2.86 -11.02 12.25
CA ASN A 138 3.56 -9.88 11.67
C ASN A 138 3.48 -9.87 10.13
N GLY A 139 3.48 -11.05 9.49
CA GLY A 139 3.32 -11.18 8.05
C GLY A 139 1.92 -10.75 7.59
N LEU A 140 0.88 -11.15 8.32
CA LEU A 140 -0.50 -10.74 8.02
C LEU A 140 -0.70 -9.23 8.20
N VAL A 141 -0.18 -8.65 9.29
CA VAL A 141 -0.20 -7.20 9.53
C VAL A 141 0.48 -6.46 8.39
N MET A 142 1.66 -6.93 8.00
CA MET A 142 2.40 -6.35 6.88
C MET A 142 1.62 -6.49 5.57
N ALA A 143 0.95 -7.61 5.31
CA ALA A 143 0.15 -7.80 4.11
C ALA A 143 -0.99 -6.78 4.01
N HIS A 144 -1.73 -6.55 5.11
CA HIS A 144 -2.80 -5.54 5.19
C HIS A 144 -2.28 -4.12 4.96
N VAL A 145 -1.14 -3.78 5.58
CA VAL A 145 -0.54 -2.45 5.46
C VAL A 145 0.02 -2.21 4.06
N LEU A 146 0.69 -3.21 3.46
CA LEU A 146 1.25 -3.12 2.11
C LEU A 146 0.17 -3.06 1.02
N VAL A 147 -0.92 -3.83 1.13
CA VAL A 147 -2.02 -3.74 0.16
C VAL A 147 -2.74 -2.39 0.24
N ALA A 148 -2.92 -1.84 1.43
CA ALA A 148 -3.47 -0.50 1.61
C ALA A 148 -2.51 0.57 1.06
N ALA A 149 -1.20 0.44 1.26
CA ALA A 149 -0.20 1.31 0.65
C ALA A 149 -0.23 1.22 -0.90
N ALA A 150 -0.43 0.02 -1.44
CA ALA A 150 -0.59 -0.19 -2.88
C ALA A 150 -1.85 0.54 -3.40
N ALA A 151 -2.97 0.45 -2.71
CA ALA A 151 -4.18 1.21 -3.06
C ALA A 151 -3.92 2.72 -3.07
N ILE A 152 -3.27 3.27 -2.03
CA ILE A 152 -2.91 4.69 -1.97
C ILE A 152 -2.04 5.07 -3.18
N ARG A 153 -0.97 4.32 -3.45
CA ARG A 153 -0.03 4.61 -4.53
C ARG A 153 -0.67 4.54 -5.92
N LEU A 154 -1.61 3.61 -6.12
CA LEU A 154 -2.31 3.45 -7.39
C LEU A 154 -3.27 4.62 -7.66
N HIS A 155 -4.05 5.03 -6.65
CA HIS A 155 -5.10 6.03 -6.81
C HIS A 155 -4.62 7.48 -6.62
N ARG A 156 -3.46 7.71 -5.98
CA ARG A 156 -2.95 9.06 -5.70
C ARG A 156 -2.91 9.99 -6.92
N PRO A 157 -2.41 9.58 -8.10
CA PRO A 157 -2.37 10.45 -9.28
C PRO A 157 -3.74 10.99 -9.72
N PHE A 158 -4.80 10.24 -9.45
CA PHE A 158 -6.17 10.57 -9.86
C PHE A 158 -6.99 11.24 -8.76
N SER A 159 -6.52 11.23 -7.51
CA SER A 159 -7.29 11.72 -6.35
C SER A 159 -7.73 13.19 -6.41
N ALA A 160 -7.00 14.04 -7.14
CA ALA A 160 -7.38 15.44 -7.35
C ALA A 160 -8.57 15.60 -8.32
N LEU A 161 -8.70 14.70 -9.30
CA LEU A 161 -9.68 14.80 -10.40
C LEU A 161 -10.87 13.86 -10.22
N ASP A 162 -10.67 12.71 -9.59
CA ASP A 162 -11.69 11.67 -9.40
C ASP A 162 -12.01 11.48 -7.91
N GLN A 163 -13.28 11.69 -7.56
CA GLN A 163 -13.79 11.49 -6.21
C GLN A 163 -13.67 10.03 -5.76
N VAL A 164 -13.83 9.05 -6.66
CA VAL A 164 -13.76 7.63 -6.30
C VAL A 164 -12.33 7.27 -5.91
N ALA A 165 -11.34 7.62 -6.74
CA ALA A 165 -9.92 7.47 -6.42
C ALA A 165 -9.55 8.13 -5.08
N ARG A 166 -10.06 9.34 -4.84
CA ARG A 166 -9.84 10.06 -3.56
C ARG A 166 -10.39 9.29 -2.36
N MET A 167 -11.65 8.84 -2.43
CA MET A 167 -12.25 8.06 -1.34
C MET A 167 -11.50 6.75 -1.09
N LYS A 168 -10.98 6.10 -2.15
CA LYS A 168 -10.12 4.92 -2.01
C LYS A 168 -8.81 5.24 -1.28
N CYS A 169 -8.14 6.36 -1.61
CA CYS A 169 -6.94 6.81 -0.89
C CYS A 169 -7.22 7.05 0.61
N ILE A 170 -8.31 7.73 0.95
CA ILE A 170 -8.68 8.04 2.35
C ILE A 170 -8.99 6.74 3.10
N SER A 171 -9.82 5.86 2.52
CA SER A 171 -10.19 4.57 3.10
C SER A 171 -8.96 3.68 3.34
N ALA A 172 -8.05 3.61 2.37
CA ALA A 172 -6.81 2.88 2.49
C ALA A 172 -5.88 3.48 3.57
N SER A 173 -5.78 4.80 3.65
CA SER A 173 -5.00 5.50 4.68
C SER A 173 -5.51 5.18 6.08
N ARG A 174 -6.84 5.19 6.29
CA ARG A 174 -7.45 4.77 7.56
C ARG A 174 -7.21 3.31 7.86
N THR A 175 -7.24 2.46 6.84
CA THR A 175 -6.96 1.03 7.01
C THR A 175 -5.55 0.83 7.53
N VAL A 176 -4.55 1.51 6.98
CA VAL A 176 -3.16 1.51 7.51
C VAL A 176 -3.16 1.88 9.00
N LEU A 177 -3.73 3.04 9.34
CA LEU A 177 -3.70 3.55 10.71
C LEU A 177 -4.41 2.62 11.69
N ARG A 178 -5.61 2.14 11.35
CA ARG A 178 -6.38 1.20 12.16
C ARG A 178 -5.59 -0.10 12.41
N VAL A 179 -5.03 -0.70 11.37
CA VAL A 179 -4.27 -1.95 11.47
C VAL A 179 -3.03 -1.78 12.37
N LEU A 180 -2.29 -0.68 12.20
CA LEU A 180 -1.12 -0.39 13.01
C LEU A 180 -1.47 -0.05 14.47
N ARG A 181 -2.58 0.66 14.70
CA ARG A 181 -3.09 0.98 16.04
C ARG A 181 -3.45 -0.30 16.78
N ASP A 182 -4.32 -1.11 16.18
CA ASP A 182 -4.86 -2.27 16.86
C ASP A 182 -3.71 -3.24 17.22
N THR A 183 -2.76 -3.46 16.31
CA THR A 183 -1.58 -4.31 16.58
C THR A 183 -0.61 -3.74 17.61
N THR A 184 -0.66 -2.44 17.89
CA THR A 184 0.10 -1.83 18.99
C THR A 184 -0.54 -2.17 20.34
N ILE A 185 -1.87 -2.18 20.40
CA ILE A 185 -2.64 -2.49 21.62
C ILE A 185 -2.51 -3.98 21.99
N SER A 186 -2.43 -4.87 20.98
CA SER A 186 -2.40 -6.32 21.20
C SER A 186 -1.01 -6.89 21.55
N ALA A 187 0.07 -6.11 21.42
CA ALA A 187 1.44 -6.65 21.42
C ALA A 187 2.27 -6.25 22.66
N ALA A 188 2.11 -7.02 23.73
CA ALA A 188 3.20 -7.35 24.67
C ALA A 188 4.27 -8.27 24.03
N SER A 189 4.16 -8.56 22.72
CA SER A 189 5.04 -9.46 21.98
C SER A 189 5.70 -8.75 20.79
N SER A 190 6.99 -8.46 20.94
CA SER A 190 8.02 -8.62 19.89
C SER A 190 7.82 -8.00 18.49
N ILE A 191 7.02 -6.93 18.31
CA ILE A 191 7.20 -6.03 17.14
C ILE A 191 8.38 -5.06 17.38
N SER A 192 9.27 -5.39 18.32
CA SER A 192 10.44 -4.58 18.71
C SER A 192 11.46 -4.39 17.58
N HIS A 193 11.30 -5.08 16.45
CA HIS A 193 12.01 -4.82 15.21
C HIS A 193 10.99 -4.54 14.09
N ALA A 194 10.20 -3.48 14.28
CA ALA A 194 9.27 -3.00 13.27
C ALA A 194 10.03 -2.83 11.95
N ASN A 195 9.52 -3.44 10.87
CA ASN A 195 10.05 -3.21 9.53
C ASN A 195 10.10 -1.69 9.30
N PRO A 196 11.27 -1.12 8.93
CA PRO A 196 11.44 0.33 8.80
C PRO A 196 10.45 0.99 7.85
N VAL A 197 9.87 0.22 6.94
CA VAL A 197 8.85 0.69 6.02
C VAL A 197 7.53 1.06 6.68
N ILE A 198 7.22 0.55 7.87
CA ILE A 198 5.99 0.93 8.59
C ILE A 198 5.92 2.44 8.80
N GLY A 199 7.05 3.08 9.16
CA GLY A 199 7.13 4.53 9.32
C GLY A 199 6.81 5.26 8.02
N THR A 200 7.38 4.81 6.89
CA THR A 200 7.09 5.37 5.56
C THR A 200 5.63 5.19 5.15
N ILE A 201 5.03 4.03 5.40
CA ILE A 201 3.63 3.78 5.03
C ILE A 201 2.68 4.62 5.90
N CYS A 202 2.99 4.76 7.19
CA CYS A 202 2.22 5.62 8.07
C CYS A 202 2.33 7.10 7.67
N ALA A 203 3.53 7.57 7.31
CA ALA A 203 3.73 8.91 6.76
C ALA A 203 2.99 9.11 5.43
N LEU A 204 3.00 8.09 4.56
CA LEU A 204 2.22 8.09 3.32
C LEU A 204 0.72 8.26 3.61
N ALA A 205 0.17 7.50 4.56
CA ALA A 205 -1.23 7.62 4.98
C ALA A 205 -1.54 9.01 5.56
N CYS A 206 -0.67 9.53 6.44
CA CYS A 206 -0.82 10.88 6.99
C CYS A 206 -0.81 11.95 5.88
N SER A 207 0.05 11.80 4.87
CA SER A 207 0.12 12.76 3.74
C SER A 207 -1.20 12.84 2.97
N ILE A 208 -1.91 11.73 2.79
CA ILE A 208 -3.23 11.72 2.15
C ILE A 208 -4.26 12.47 3.00
N LEU A 209 -4.22 12.28 4.32
CA LEU A 209 -5.12 12.99 5.23
C LEU A 209 -4.84 14.49 5.24
N PHE A 210 -3.57 14.91 5.20
CA PHE A 210 -3.21 16.32 5.05
C PHE A 210 -3.76 16.91 3.75
N ASP A 211 -3.49 16.25 2.61
CA ASP A 211 -3.93 16.73 1.30
C ASP A 211 -5.47 16.86 1.27
N GLU A 212 -6.21 15.96 1.94
CA GLU A 212 -7.67 16.04 2.04
C GLU A 212 -8.17 17.14 2.99
N ILE A 213 -7.48 17.40 4.10
CA ILE A 213 -7.83 18.51 5.00
C ILE A 213 -7.62 19.84 4.27
N GLU A 214 -6.50 20.01 3.59
CA GLU A 214 -6.20 21.20 2.78
C GLU A 214 -7.28 21.41 1.70
N ARG A 215 -7.64 20.35 0.96
CA ARG A 215 -8.71 20.40 -0.03
C ARG A 215 -10.05 20.79 0.58
N THR A 216 -10.42 20.19 1.71
CA THR A 216 -11.68 20.48 2.41
C THR A 216 -11.73 21.95 2.81
N ARG A 217 -10.63 22.50 3.33
CA ARG A 217 -10.52 23.92 3.68
C ARG A 217 -10.68 24.84 2.47
N LEU A 218 -9.99 24.55 1.37
CA LEU A 218 -10.12 25.34 0.13
C LEU A 218 -11.57 25.34 -0.37
N MET A 219 -12.23 24.18 -0.35
CA MET A 219 -13.65 24.06 -0.72
C MET A 219 -14.56 24.88 0.20
N TRP A 220 -14.30 24.93 1.51
CA TRP A 220 -15.04 25.77 2.45
C TRP A 220 -14.82 27.27 2.21
N VAL A 221 -13.59 27.68 1.89
CA VAL A 221 -13.28 29.09 1.56
C VAL A 221 -14.00 29.51 0.27
N GLU A 222 -13.97 28.68 -0.76
CA GLU A 222 -14.70 28.93 -2.03
C GLU A 222 -16.20 29.02 -1.80
N TRP A 223 -16.78 28.09 -1.04
CA TRP A 223 -18.21 28.11 -0.70
C TRP A 223 -18.61 29.36 0.08
N ALA A 224 -17.77 29.84 1.01
CA ALA A 224 -18.03 31.05 1.76
C ALA A 224 -18.03 32.32 0.87
N GLN A 225 -17.31 32.31 -0.25
CA GLN A 225 -17.27 33.43 -1.20
C GLN A 225 -18.48 33.43 -2.15
N THR A 226 -18.97 32.25 -2.54
CA THR A 226 -20.16 32.10 -3.38
C THR A 226 -21.13 31.11 -2.75
N PRO A 227 -21.87 31.52 -1.70
CA PRO A 227 -22.78 30.62 -1.01
C PRO A 227 -23.98 30.30 -1.90
N ASP A 228 -23.92 29.17 -2.59
CA ASP A 228 -25.11 28.54 -3.18
C ASP A 228 -25.84 27.80 -2.07
N VAL A 229 -27.07 28.24 -1.78
CA VAL A 229 -27.90 27.80 -0.63
C VAL A 229 -28.28 26.32 -0.74
N ASN A 230 -28.11 25.70 -1.92
CA ASN A 230 -28.55 24.33 -2.18
C ASN A 230 -27.44 23.28 -2.25
N VAL A 231 -26.17 23.67 -2.11
CA VAL A 231 -25.04 22.74 -2.20
C VAL A 231 -24.18 22.85 -0.96
N LEU A 232 -24.44 21.98 0.02
CA LEU A 232 -23.48 21.75 1.10
C LEU A 232 -22.22 21.14 0.51
N PRO A 233 -21.02 21.57 0.94
CA PRO A 233 -19.78 20.98 0.48
C PRO A 233 -19.79 19.47 0.81
N ALA A 234 -19.89 18.64 -0.24
CA ALA A 234 -19.92 17.20 -0.09
C ALA A 234 -18.53 16.72 0.36
N GLY A 235 -18.44 16.19 1.57
CA GLY A 235 -17.17 15.75 2.13
C GLY A 235 -17.33 15.30 3.58
N GLU A 236 -16.31 14.61 4.06
CA GLU A 236 -16.22 14.28 5.47
C GLU A 236 -15.83 15.52 6.28
N PRO A 237 -16.35 15.71 7.50
CA PRO A 237 -15.97 16.86 8.32
C PRO A 237 -14.47 16.84 8.63
N GLU A 238 -13.85 18.01 8.53
CA GLU A 238 -12.42 18.24 8.80
C GLU A 238 -11.99 17.67 10.16
N SER A 239 -12.86 17.76 11.17
CA SER A 239 -12.61 17.21 12.52
C SER A 239 -12.28 15.73 12.52
N THR A 240 -12.94 14.93 11.66
CA THR A 240 -12.71 13.48 11.62
C THR A 240 -11.39 13.15 10.93
N LEU A 241 -11.03 13.94 9.90
CA LEU A 241 -9.73 13.82 9.23
C LEU A 241 -8.59 14.21 10.18
N LEU A 242 -8.76 15.28 10.96
CA LEU A 242 -7.81 15.71 11.98
C LEU A 242 -7.62 14.66 13.08
N LEU A 243 -8.70 14.04 13.54
CA LEU A 243 -8.63 12.95 14.51
C LEU A 243 -7.81 11.78 13.94
N SER A 244 -8.11 11.34 12.71
CA SER A 244 -7.34 10.27 12.06
C SER A 244 -5.86 10.64 11.89
N LEU A 245 -5.56 11.91 11.60
CA LEU A 245 -4.18 12.39 11.47
C LEU A 245 -3.44 12.38 12.81
N GLN A 246 -4.08 12.84 13.88
CA GLN A 246 -3.53 12.81 15.24
C GLN A 246 -3.27 11.37 15.69
N GLU A 247 -4.20 10.45 15.45
CA GLU A 247 -4.00 9.02 15.67
C GLU A 247 -2.78 8.51 14.89
N GLY A 248 -2.61 8.92 13.63
CA GLY A 248 -1.45 8.55 12.82
C GLY A 248 -0.12 9.02 13.42
N MET A 249 -0.04 10.26 13.92
CA MET A 249 1.14 10.79 14.59
C MET A 249 1.45 10.05 15.90
N GLU A 250 0.43 9.68 16.67
CA GLU A 250 0.60 8.90 17.89
C GLU A 250 1.15 7.49 17.58
N ILE A 251 0.57 6.82 16.58
CA ILE A 251 1.06 5.51 16.10
C ILE A 251 2.52 5.61 15.67
N MET A 252 2.89 6.64 14.90
CA MET A 252 4.28 6.87 14.50
C MET A 252 5.17 7.13 15.72
N GLY A 253 4.73 7.92 16.70
CA GLY A 253 5.44 8.18 17.95
C GLY A 253 5.72 6.92 18.76
N MET A 254 4.77 5.99 18.82
CA MET A 254 4.95 4.71 19.50
C MET A 254 5.91 3.76 18.77
N ARG A 255 6.03 3.89 17.44
CA ARG A 255 6.82 2.98 16.59
C ARG A 255 8.19 3.52 16.18
N ALA A 256 8.43 4.81 16.37
CA ALA A 256 9.67 5.48 16.01
C ALA A 256 10.90 5.03 16.83
N PRO A 257 10.83 4.82 18.16
CA PRO A 257 12.03 4.59 18.97
C PRO A 257 12.89 3.42 18.48
N GLY A 258 14.15 3.72 18.15
CA GLY A 258 15.11 2.72 17.67
C GLY A 258 15.06 2.47 16.16
N ASN A 259 14.28 3.27 15.42
CA ASN A 259 14.23 3.24 13.97
C ASN A 259 14.45 4.65 13.39
N PRO A 260 15.67 4.96 12.89
CA PRO A 260 16.01 6.32 12.45
C PRO A 260 15.17 6.78 11.26
N LEU A 261 14.73 5.85 10.41
CA LEU A 261 13.84 6.19 9.30
C LEU A 261 12.47 6.61 9.83
N ALA A 262 11.88 5.85 10.74
CA ALA A 262 10.57 6.18 11.32
C ALA A 262 10.62 7.48 12.14
N GLU A 263 11.70 7.72 12.90
CA GLU A 263 11.94 8.98 13.61
C GLU A 263 12.00 10.18 12.65
N HIS A 264 12.73 10.04 11.54
CA HIS A 264 12.79 11.08 10.52
C HIS A 264 11.42 11.33 9.89
N GLN A 265 10.69 10.28 9.50
CA GLN A 265 9.34 10.40 8.94
C GLN A 265 8.35 11.05 9.92
N LEU A 266 8.43 10.70 11.21
CA LEU A 266 7.61 11.34 12.25
C LEU A 266 7.92 12.82 12.37
N THR A 267 9.21 13.18 12.37
CA THR A 267 9.65 14.57 12.46
C THR A 267 9.10 15.40 11.30
N GLU A 268 9.19 14.90 10.06
CA GLU A 268 8.64 15.57 8.87
C GLU A 268 7.11 15.76 8.98
N VAL A 269 6.38 14.73 9.42
CA VAL A 269 4.93 14.78 9.63
C VAL A 269 4.56 15.81 10.70
N GLN A 270 5.29 15.84 11.83
CA GLN A 270 5.09 16.80 12.91
C GLN A 270 5.42 18.23 12.49
N GLN A 271 6.49 18.43 11.70
CA GLN A 271 6.83 19.74 11.17
C GLN A 271 5.74 20.27 10.24
N ARG A 272 5.22 19.43 9.32
CA ARG A 272 4.08 19.79 8.47
C ARG A 272 2.82 20.05 9.29
N TYR A 273 2.56 19.29 10.35
CA TYR A 273 1.46 19.57 11.26
C TYR A 273 1.62 20.96 11.91
N ASN A 274 2.78 21.22 12.51
CA ASN A 274 3.04 22.48 13.21
C ASN A 274 3.02 23.70 12.27
N SER A 275 3.48 23.57 11.03
CA SER A 275 3.43 24.67 10.07
C SER A 275 2.01 25.04 9.64
N HIS A 276 1.09 24.07 9.60
CA HIS A 276 -0.30 24.28 9.19
C HIS A 276 -1.26 24.58 10.35
N TYR A 277 -0.94 24.16 11.58
CA TYR A 277 -1.85 24.27 12.74
C TYR A 277 -1.25 25.01 13.95
N GLY A 278 0.07 25.20 14.02
CA GLY A 278 0.76 25.81 15.18
C GLY A 278 0.78 27.34 15.19
N SER A 279 0.17 28.01 14.21
CA SER A 279 0.10 29.48 14.11
C SER A 279 -1.23 30.07 14.56
N LEU A 280 -2.02 29.34 15.35
CA LEU A 280 -3.24 29.78 16.01
C LEU A 280 -3.01 29.92 17.52
#